data_AF-A0A1V4SE37-F1
#
_entry.id   AF-A0A1V4SE37-F1
#
_cell.length_a   1.000
_cell.length_b   1.000
_cell.length_c   1.000
_cell.angle_alpha   90.00
_cell.angle_beta   90.00
_cell.angle_gamma   90.00
#
_symmetry.space_group_name_H-M   'P 1'
#
loop_
_entity.id
_entity.type
_entity.pdbx_description
1 polymer ?
#
loop_
_entity_poly.entity_id
_entity_poly.type
_entity_poly.pdbx_seq_one_letter_code
_entity_poly.pdbx_strand_id
1 'polypeptide(L)'
;LLSELGITSREPDLSRTICGELGADCFLAQASAAKYLPGELFDGQGIELKFFRARPIVYPQLWGQFIGNLSVLDPIFTCGPGARRVLENALPELR
;
A
#
# COMPACT_ATOMS: atom_id res chain seq x y z
N LEU A 1 16.53 -17.30 0.70
CA LEU A 1 15.96 -15.98 1.01
C LEU A 1 15.00 -15.62 -0.11
N LEU A 2 13.81 -15.08 0.20
CA LEU A 2 12.78 -14.72 -0.80
C LEU A 2 12.94 -13.29 -1.36
N SER A 3 13.94 -12.54 -0.89
CA SER A 3 14.27 -11.18 -1.31
C SER A 3 15.79 -11.06 -1.53
N GLU A 4 16.19 -10.24 -2.51
CA GLU A 4 17.59 -9.89 -2.80
C GLU A 4 18.21 -8.97 -1.72
N LEU A 5 17.38 -8.32 -0.89
CA LEU A 5 17.84 -7.40 0.16
C LEU A 5 18.64 -8.10 1.28
N GLY A 6 18.63 -9.43 1.35
CA GLY A 6 19.40 -10.18 2.38
C GLY A 6 18.95 -9.95 3.84
N ILE A 7 17.91 -9.15 4.07
CA ILE A 7 17.38 -8.81 5.39
C ILE A 7 16.70 -10.03 6.03
N THR A 8 17.04 -10.31 7.28
CA THR A 8 16.52 -11.46 8.05
C THR A 8 15.68 -11.07 9.27
N SER A 9 15.57 -9.77 9.57
CA SER A 9 14.70 -9.25 10.62
C SER A 9 13.24 -9.63 10.38
N ARG A 10 12.44 -9.64 11.45
CA ARG A 10 10.99 -9.90 11.38
C ARG A 10 10.23 -8.70 11.91
N GLU A 11 8.94 -8.64 11.62
CA GLU A 11 8.09 -7.65 12.26
C GLU A 11 8.15 -7.81 13.79
N PRO A 12 8.28 -6.71 14.54
CA PRO A 12 8.03 -5.36 14.07
C PRO A 12 9.26 -4.61 13.49
N ASP A 13 10.48 -5.15 13.55
CA ASP A 13 11.71 -4.45 13.08
C ASP A 13 11.95 -4.47 11.56
N LEU A 14 11.28 -5.38 10.84
CA LEU A 14 11.51 -5.62 9.42
C LEU A 14 11.24 -4.36 8.58
N SER A 15 10.07 -3.74 8.75
CA SER A 15 9.67 -2.54 8.00
C SER A 15 10.69 -1.40 8.12
N ARG A 16 11.20 -1.16 9.33
CA ARG A 16 12.22 -0.14 9.59
C ARG A 16 13.58 -0.51 9.00
N THR A 17 14.00 -1.77 9.14
CA THR A 17 15.26 -2.25 8.58
C THR A 17 15.28 -2.09 7.06
N ILE A 18 14.17 -2.43 6.38
CA ILE A 18 14.01 -2.21 4.94
C ILE A 18 14.13 -0.73 4.60
N CYS A 19 13.48 0.15 5.35
CA CYS A 19 13.56 1.59 5.10
C CYS A 19 15.00 2.12 5.24
N GLY A 20 15.71 1.71 6.28
CA GLY A 20 17.11 2.10 6.50
C GLY A 20 18.03 1.62 5.38
N GLU A 21 17.90 0.35 4.96
CA GLU A 21 18.71 -0.23 3.88
C GLU A 21 18.49 0.48 2.54
N LEU A 22 17.25 0.92 2.28
CA LEU A 22 16.88 1.60 1.04
C LEU A 22 17.06 3.12 1.10
N GLY A 23 17.46 3.68 2.24
CA GLY A 23 17.56 5.13 2.44
C GLY A 23 16.20 5.84 2.34
N ALA A 24 15.11 5.17 2.72
CA ALA A 24 13.77 5.74 2.69
C ALA A 24 13.58 6.74 3.84
N ASP A 25 12.83 7.81 3.57
CA ASP A 25 12.42 8.83 4.54
C ASP A 25 10.97 8.64 5.03
N CYS A 26 10.25 7.68 4.47
CA CYS A 26 8.84 7.45 4.76
C CYS A 26 8.47 5.98 4.62
N PHE A 27 7.71 5.45 5.59
CA PHE A 27 7.03 4.16 5.50
C PHE A 27 5.53 4.36 5.39
N LEU A 28 4.93 3.83 4.31
CA LEU A 28 3.51 3.99 4.03
C LEU A 28 2.74 2.70 4.39
N ALA A 29 1.79 2.80 5.31
CA ALA A 29 0.99 1.67 5.79
C ALA A 29 -0.51 1.93 5.65
N GLN A 30 -1.31 0.87 5.46
CA GLN A 30 -2.76 1.01 5.57
C GLN A 30 -3.15 1.37 7.01
N ALA A 31 -4.15 2.23 7.18
CA ALA A 31 -4.62 2.63 8.51
C ALA A 31 -5.04 1.45 9.41
N SER A 32 -5.49 0.33 8.83
CA SER A 32 -5.82 -0.91 9.55
C SER A 32 -4.60 -1.59 10.19
N ALA A 33 -3.39 -1.32 9.66
CA ALA A 33 -2.13 -1.86 10.16
C ALA A 33 -1.56 -1.07 11.35
N ALA A 34 -2.14 0.09 11.71
CA ALA A 34 -1.66 0.94 12.81
C ALA A 34 -1.52 0.19 14.14
N LYS A 35 -2.40 -0.79 14.41
CA LYS A 35 -2.32 -1.64 15.62
C LYS A 35 -1.09 -2.56 15.68
N TYR A 36 -0.39 -2.74 14.56
CA TYR A 36 0.82 -3.55 14.45
C TYR A 36 2.09 -2.71 14.25
N LEU A 37 1.95 -1.40 14.04
CA LEU A 37 3.03 -0.46 13.76
C LEU A 37 3.03 0.65 14.81
N PRO A 38 3.60 0.42 16.00
CA PRO A 38 3.72 1.47 17.01
C PRO A 38 4.57 2.62 16.45
N GLY A 39 4.16 3.87 16.68
CA GLY A 39 4.88 5.05 16.16
C GLY A 39 6.35 5.09 16.59
N GLU A 40 6.61 4.68 17.83
CA GLU A 40 7.94 4.56 18.43
C GLU A 40 8.90 3.65 17.65
N LEU A 41 8.36 2.79 16.78
CA LEU A 41 9.16 1.87 16.00
C LEU A 41 10.14 2.63 15.08
N PHE A 42 9.68 3.72 14.47
CA PHE A 42 10.43 4.50 13.49
C PHE A 42 11.17 5.71 14.11
N ASP A 43 11.03 5.92 15.42
CA ASP A 43 11.64 7.04 16.12
C ASP A 43 13.17 7.04 16.00
N GLY A 44 13.74 8.23 15.81
CA GLY A 44 15.19 8.44 15.77
C GLY A 44 15.89 8.02 14.47
N GLN A 45 15.18 7.50 13.47
CA GLN A 45 15.77 7.10 12.18
C GLN A 45 15.45 8.05 11.01
N GLY A 46 14.70 9.12 11.25
CA GLY A 46 14.29 10.06 10.20
C GLY A 46 13.29 9.46 9.22
N ILE A 47 12.60 8.37 9.59
CA ILE A 47 11.59 7.70 8.78
C ILE A 47 10.20 8.11 9.29
N GLU A 48 9.41 8.78 8.43
CA GLU A 48 8.05 9.17 8.74
C GLU A 48 7.07 8.00 8.53
N LEU A 49 6.30 7.64 9.56
CA LEU A 49 5.23 6.65 9.43
C LEU A 49 3.94 7.33 8.94
N LYS A 50 3.56 7.08 7.68
CA LYS A 50 2.30 7.57 7.09
C LYS A 50 1.26 6.48 6.99
N PHE A 51 0.03 6.82 7.35
CA PHE A 51 -1.12 5.94 7.16
C PHE A 51 -2.00 6.44 6.03
N PHE A 52 -2.45 5.52 5.17
CA PHE A 52 -3.43 5.82 4.13
C PHE A 52 -4.71 4.99 4.28
N ARG A 53 -5.80 5.51 3.71
CA ARG A 53 -7.08 4.78 3.60
C ARG A 53 -7.45 4.58 2.13
N ALA A 54 -7.31 3.35 1.66
CA ALA A 54 -7.82 2.97 0.35
C ALA A 54 -9.35 3.08 0.32
N ARG A 55 -9.88 3.81 -0.67
CA ARG A 55 -11.33 3.91 -0.87
C ARG A 55 -11.80 2.84 -1.85
N PRO A 56 -12.97 2.23 -1.63
CA PRO A 56 -13.60 1.41 -2.66
C PRO A 56 -13.78 2.24 -3.94
N ILE A 57 -13.35 1.69 -5.06
CA ILE A 57 -13.54 2.31 -6.38
C ILE A 57 -14.58 1.51 -7.11
N VAL A 58 -15.67 2.17 -7.51
CA VAL A 58 -16.70 1.57 -8.35
C VAL A 58 -16.35 1.86 -9.81
N TYR A 59 -16.37 0.83 -10.64
CA TYR A 59 -16.06 0.89 -12.07
C TYR A 59 -16.97 -0.09 -12.83
N PRO A 60 -17.13 0.08 -14.16
CA PRO A 60 -18.01 -0.77 -14.95
C PRO A 60 -17.40 -2.17 -15.14
N GLN A 61 -17.69 -3.07 -14.20
CA GLN A 61 -17.40 -4.50 -14.33
C GLN A 61 -18.27 -5.13 -15.43
N LEU A 62 -17.78 -6.25 -15.97
CA LEU A 62 -18.54 -7.04 -16.91
C LEU A 62 -19.57 -7.89 -16.16
N TRP A 63 -20.79 -7.93 -16.70
CA TRP A 63 -21.89 -8.80 -16.27
C TRP A 63 -22.39 -8.56 -14.83
N GLY A 64 -23.55 -7.91 -14.72
CA GLY A 64 -24.31 -7.87 -13.46
C GLY A 64 -23.94 -6.70 -12.54
N GLN A 65 -24.08 -6.95 -11.23
CA GLN A 65 -23.85 -5.94 -10.19
C GLN A 65 -22.37 -5.88 -9.80
N PHE A 66 -21.95 -4.71 -9.32
CA PHE A 66 -20.56 -4.50 -8.86
C PHE A 66 -20.18 -5.42 -7.70
N ILE A 67 -19.00 -6.02 -7.79
CA ILE A 67 -18.37 -6.85 -6.76
C ILE A 67 -17.08 -6.16 -6.32
N GLY A 68 -17.01 -5.77 -5.03
CA GLY A 68 -15.84 -5.13 -4.43
C GLY A 68 -14.73 -6.11 -4.05
N ASN A 69 -13.62 -5.56 -3.54
CA ASN A 69 -12.46 -6.33 -3.01
C ASN A 69 -11.82 -7.29 -4.03
N LEU A 70 -11.92 -6.99 -5.33
CA LEU A 70 -11.24 -7.72 -6.39
C LEU A 70 -9.81 -7.19 -6.59
N SER A 71 -8.99 -7.99 -7.29
CA SER A 71 -7.64 -7.62 -7.69
C SER A 71 -7.64 -6.36 -8.57
N VAL A 72 -6.54 -5.60 -8.55
CA VAL A 72 -6.26 -4.50 -9.50
C VAL A 72 -6.34 -4.96 -10.97
N LEU A 73 -6.20 -6.26 -11.23
CA LEU A 73 -6.36 -6.83 -12.58
C LEU A 73 -7.79 -6.70 -13.11
N ASP A 74 -8.81 -6.70 -12.25
CA ASP A 74 -10.21 -6.58 -12.68
C ASP A 74 -10.50 -5.25 -13.38
N PRO A 75 -10.22 -4.05 -12.80
CA PRO A 75 -10.38 -2.80 -13.52
C PRO A 75 -9.47 -2.70 -14.75
N ILE A 76 -8.27 -3.30 -14.73
CA ILE A 76 -7.36 -3.31 -15.90
C ILE A 76 -7.99 -4.06 -17.09
N PHE A 77 -8.55 -5.24 -16.86
CA PHE A 77 -9.11 -6.07 -17.93
C PHE A 77 -10.54 -5.67 -18.31
N THR A 78 -11.31 -5.06 -17.41
CA THR A 78 -12.65 -4.57 -17.71
C THR A 78 -12.65 -3.19 -18.37
N CYS A 79 -11.75 -2.28 -17.96
CA CYS A 79 -11.74 -0.89 -18.42
C CYS A 79 -10.59 -0.56 -19.40
N GLY A 80 -9.62 -1.45 -19.60
CA GLY A 80 -8.48 -1.23 -20.49
C GLY A 80 -7.73 0.07 -20.18
N PRO A 81 -7.41 0.92 -21.18
CA PRO A 81 -6.77 2.22 -20.93
C PRO A 81 -7.54 3.14 -19.96
N GLY A 82 -8.85 2.96 -19.81
CA GLY A 82 -9.68 3.71 -18.85
C GLY A 82 -9.42 3.34 -17.38
N ALA A 83 -8.78 2.19 -17.12
CA ALA A 83 -8.46 1.73 -15.77
C ALA A 83 -7.58 2.72 -15.00
N ARG A 84 -6.69 3.45 -15.68
CA ARG A 84 -5.84 4.47 -15.06
C ARG A 84 -6.66 5.50 -14.28
N ARG A 85 -7.71 6.05 -14.90
CA ARG A 85 -8.59 7.05 -14.27
C ARG A 85 -9.35 6.47 -13.08
N VAL A 86 -9.73 5.19 -13.17
CA VAL A 86 -10.37 4.46 -12.06
C VAL A 86 -9.39 4.39 -10.89
N LEU A 87 -8.18 3.91 -11.12
CA LEU A 87 -7.17 3.67 -10.08
C LEU A 87 -6.60 4.95 -9.47
N GLU A 88 -6.45 6.02 -10.23
CA GLU A 88 -6.01 7.31 -9.70
C GLU A 88 -6.96 7.83 -8.62
N ASN A 89 -8.25 7.47 -8.64
CA ASN A 89 -9.23 7.87 -7.63
C ASN A 89 -9.21 7.01 -6.36
N ALA A 90 -8.41 5.93 -6.32
CA ALA A 90 -8.31 5.01 -5.18
C ALA A 90 -7.72 5.66 -3.92
N LEU A 91 -6.74 6.55 -4.14
CA LEU A 91 -5.81 7.04 -3.12
C LEU A 91 -5.61 8.56 -3.29
N PRO A 92 -6.65 9.36 -2.98
CA PRO A 92 -6.55 10.82 -3.09
C PRO A 92 -5.50 11.42 -2.15
N GLU A 93 -5.13 10.71 -1.08
CA GLU A 93 -4.15 11.12 -0.07
C GLU A 93 -2.69 11.05 -0.57
N LEU A 94 -2.44 10.44 -1.73
CA LEU A 94 -1.10 10.27 -2.32
C LEU A 94 -0.87 11.15 -3.56
N ARG A 95 -1.76 12.13 -3.80
CA ARG A 95 -1.65 13.09 -4.91
C ARG A 95 -0.96 14.38 -4.47
#